data_AF-A0A524C1P6-F1
#
_entry.id   AF-A0A524C1P6-F1
#
_cell.length_a   1.000
_cell.length_b   1.000
_cell.length_c   1.000
_cell.angle_alpha   90.00
_cell.angle_beta   90.00
_cell.angle_gamma   90.00
#
_symmetry.space_group_name_H-M   'P 1'
#
loop_
_entity.id
_entity.type
_entity.pdbx_description
1 polymer ?
#
loop_
_entity_poly.entity_id
_entity_poly.type
_entity_poly.pdbx_seq_one_letter_code
_entity_poly.pdbx_strand_id
1 'polypeptide(L)'
;MTEKKSRFGVLGTGGLILFFFTIIVAELGWISYKSIDGVFGTLSFVLLSVIGFIPWIIPFVGIPLGILEKISIFDIYPIILNLSGITPTLFTITWYSIIVITSSTLGIFISVLIVLNGIKRRYKIRRPDYNIAIINCNIIDGKKESSIIKDGVILIKNIVEEDETPGLIEKVGDHQTIEIPNEYKKIDLEGHFILPGLINAHCHLTGSGKPMRLMGMSDKWMEKLVKFLDTLIGKIILKRMMRSNAINALNAGVTTLVTMSDPLFYDLEIRDEIEEGKFLGPRIICSGKGICITGGHGGVMAHIADSKVEIRKAVRKNLREKVDFIKILSTGGVMDARAIGEAGRPQMTVEEIKTACFEAHRGNLLVATHCESTRGIEEALEGGVDSIEHGAEIPDEFVPKFKNNPNSLRGYTILTPTLSAGMGLATLPLEETKITKEKFENAKIIAEEMIKGLRKAYDSDIELNLGTDASVPYSTHYEVWKEIKYWIHYIEMNPQEAIYHATLGNAENYRIDNITGSISEGKFADLQVVADNPLEKIDSLGDVTMVIMKGIPIVKPKLRKIKHMREIKPIKI
;
A
#
# COMPACT_ATOMS: atom_id res chain seq x y z
N MET A 1 1.78 -33.21 -14.33
CA MET A 1 1.43 -34.61 -14.64
C MET A 1 2.26 -35.49 -13.74
N THR A 2 1.75 -36.59 -13.16
CA THR A 2 0.34 -36.99 -12.93
C THR A 2 -0.27 -36.06 -11.85
N GLU A 3 -1.12 -36.38 -10.89
CA GLU A 3 -2.13 -37.45 -10.67
C GLU A 3 -3.38 -36.78 -10.02
N LYS A 4 -4.47 -37.53 -9.86
CA LYS A 4 -5.54 -37.28 -8.89
C LYS A 4 -5.79 -38.59 -8.16
N LYS A 5 -5.78 -38.61 -6.82
CA LYS A 5 -6.47 -39.64 -6.04
C LYS A 5 -7.33 -39.09 -4.92
N SER A 6 -8.62 -39.40 -5.08
CA SER A 6 -9.71 -39.52 -4.11
C SER A 6 -9.50 -39.02 -2.67
N ARG A 7 -10.39 -38.10 -2.24
CA ARG A 7 -10.92 -38.05 -0.88
C ARG A 7 -12.45 -37.93 -0.90
N PHE A 8 -13.12 -38.99 -1.36
CA PHE A 8 -14.50 -39.31 -0.98
C PHE A 8 -14.50 -40.75 -0.46
N GLY A 9 -14.48 -40.89 0.87
CA GLY A 9 -14.18 -42.18 1.51
C GLY A 9 -14.38 -42.19 3.02
N VAL A 10 -15.37 -41.44 3.53
CA VAL A 10 -15.88 -41.61 4.90
C VAL A 10 -17.41 -41.45 4.88
N LEU A 11 -18.10 -42.43 4.30
CA LEU A 11 -19.46 -42.76 4.75
C LEU A 11 -19.28 -43.59 6.03
N GLY A 12 -18.89 -42.90 7.10
CA GLY A 12 -18.61 -43.50 8.39
C GLY A 12 -19.88 -44.07 9.02
N THR A 13 -19.67 -44.93 10.02
CA THR A 13 -20.65 -45.53 10.96
C THR A 13 -21.98 -44.79 11.17
N GLY A 14 -21.99 -43.46 11.24
CA GLY A 14 -23.20 -42.64 11.31
C GLY A 14 -24.24 -42.93 10.20
N GLY A 15 -23.83 -43.28 8.98
CA GLY A 15 -24.77 -43.64 7.90
C GLY A 15 -25.53 -44.96 8.15
N LEU A 16 -24.84 -45.95 8.74
CA LEU A 16 -25.45 -47.21 9.18
C LEU A 16 -26.38 -47.01 10.38
N ILE A 17 -25.99 -46.16 11.34
CA ILE A 17 -26.83 -45.79 12.48
C ILE A 17 -28.13 -45.12 12.01
N LEU A 18 -28.04 -44.20 11.04
CA LEU A 18 -29.23 -43.56 10.45
C LEU A 18 -30.17 -44.57 9.81
N PHE A 19 -29.64 -45.52 9.03
CA PHE A 19 -30.41 -46.56 8.35
C PHE A 19 -31.20 -47.44 9.34
N PHE A 20 -30.57 -47.94 10.40
CA PHE A 20 -31.26 -48.72 11.43
C PHE A 20 -32.27 -47.89 12.22
N PHE A 21 -31.97 -46.61 12.51
CA PHE A 21 -32.92 -45.70 13.17
C PHE A 21 -34.17 -45.45 12.32
N THR A 22 -34.02 -45.31 11.00
CA THR A 22 -35.15 -45.17 10.06
C THR A 22 -36.06 -46.41 10.05
N ILE A 23 -35.50 -47.62 10.09
CA ILE A 23 -36.28 -48.87 10.15
C ILE A 23 -37.10 -48.94 11.45
N ILE A 24 -36.49 -48.61 12.60
CA ILE A 24 -37.17 -48.60 13.91
C ILE A 24 -38.33 -47.59 13.92
N VAL A 25 -38.14 -46.38 13.38
CA VAL A 25 -39.21 -45.37 13.30
C VAL A 25 -40.33 -45.79 12.34
N ALA A 26 -40.03 -46.51 11.26
CA ALA A 26 -41.05 -47.04 10.35
C ALA A 26 -41.89 -48.15 11.01
N GLU A 27 -41.28 -49.07 11.75
CA GLU A 27 -42.03 -50.09 12.52
C GLU A 27 -42.86 -49.48 13.64
N LEU A 28 -42.34 -48.48 14.37
CA LEU A 28 -43.11 -47.73 15.37
C LEU A 28 -44.33 -47.03 14.74
N GLY A 29 -44.17 -46.43 13.56
CA GLY A 29 -45.30 -45.88 12.80
C GLY A 29 -46.36 -46.92 12.43
N TRP A 30 -45.95 -48.10 11.98
CA TRP A 30 -46.86 -49.21 11.65
C TRP A 30 -47.62 -49.71 12.88
N ILE A 31 -46.91 -49.91 14.00
CA ILE A 31 -47.48 -50.38 15.28
C ILE A 31 -48.47 -49.34 15.85
N SER A 32 -48.15 -48.04 15.77
CA SER A 32 -48.98 -46.97 16.33
C SER A 32 -50.22 -46.64 15.51
N TYR A 33 -50.16 -46.67 14.18
CA TYR A 33 -51.23 -46.12 13.33
C TYR A 33 -52.00 -47.15 12.49
N LYS A 34 -51.45 -48.35 12.25
CA LYS A 34 -52.11 -49.46 11.54
C LYS A 34 -52.80 -49.10 10.20
N SER A 35 -52.32 -48.08 9.49
CA SER A 35 -52.83 -47.69 8.17
C SER A 35 -51.70 -47.47 7.17
N ILE A 36 -51.98 -47.71 5.90
CA ILE A 36 -50.99 -47.65 4.82
C ILE A 36 -50.56 -46.20 4.53
N ASP A 37 -51.44 -45.22 4.78
CA ASP A 37 -51.19 -43.79 4.57
C ASP A 37 -50.14 -43.24 5.54
N GLY A 38 -50.11 -43.75 6.78
CA GLY A 38 -49.07 -43.41 7.76
C GLY A 38 -47.67 -43.81 7.29
N VAL A 39 -47.55 -44.94 6.59
CA VAL A 39 -46.29 -45.42 6.02
C VAL A 39 -45.81 -44.51 4.90
N PHE A 40 -46.69 -44.13 3.96
CA PHE A 40 -46.33 -43.23 2.87
C PHE A 40 -45.98 -41.81 3.33
N GLY A 41 -46.63 -41.31 4.38
CA GLY A 41 -46.27 -40.05 5.04
C GLY A 41 -44.86 -40.09 5.63
N THR A 42 -44.52 -41.13 6.40
CA THR A 42 -43.19 -41.30 6.99
C THR A 42 -42.09 -41.50 5.93
N LEU A 43 -42.35 -42.30 4.89
CA LEU A 43 -41.39 -42.49 3.77
C LEU A 43 -41.11 -41.20 3.00
N SER A 44 -42.14 -40.38 2.75
CA SER A 44 -41.97 -39.08 2.08
C SER A 44 -41.17 -38.10 2.93
N PHE A 45 -41.39 -38.10 4.24
CA PHE A 45 -40.64 -37.28 5.20
C PHE A 45 -39.15 -37.66 5.26
N VAL A 46 -38.84 -38.97 5.25
CA VAL A 46 -37.46 -39.48 5.20
C VAL A 46 -36.78 -39.11 3.88
N LEU A 47 -37.46 -39.28 2.74
CA LEU A 47 -36.93 -38.92 1.42
C LEU A 47 -36.58 -37.42 1.32
N LEU A 48 -37.44 -36.55 1.86
CA LEU A 48 -37.16 -35.11 1.93
C LEU A 48 -36.02 -34.78 2.90
N SER A 49 -35.93 -35.48 4.04
CA SER A 49 -34.86 -35.31 5.04
C SER A 49 -33.48 -35.76 4.55
N VAL A 50 -33.43 -36.77 3.66
CA VAL A 50 -32.19 -37.28 3.05
C VAL A 50 -31.63 -36.31 1.99
N ILE A 51 -32.45 -35.38 1.45
CA ILE A 51 -32.12 -34.55 0.28
C ILE A 51 -31.62 -33.13 0.64
N GLY A 52 -31.76 -32.65 1.88
CA GLY A 52 -31.26 -31.32 2.30
C GLY A 52 -30.48 -31.36 3.62
N PHE A 53 -29.27 -30.80 3.77
CA PHE A 53 -28.50 -29.82 2.98
C PHE A 53 -29.14 -28.44 2.71
N ILE A 54 -30.44 -28.28 2.99
CA ILE A 54 -31.19 -27.02 3.18
C ILE A 54 -32.20 -27.31 4.33
N PRO A 55 -32.50 -26.36 5.24
CA PRO A 55 -32.67 -26.70 6.66
C PRO A 55 -34.09 -27.07 7.10
N TRP A 56 -34.15 -27.71 8.27
CA TRP A 56 -35.36 -28.16 8.95
C TRP A 56 -36.30 -27.00 9.32
N ILE A 57 -37.49 -26.96 8.69
CA ILE A 57 -38.74 -26.61 9.36
C ILE A 57 -39.77 -27.70 9.02
N ILE A 58 -40.48 -28.16 10.05
CA ILE A 58 -41.49 -29.23 9.97
C ILE A 58 -42.89 -28.62 9.80
N PRO A 59 -43.65 -29.05 8.79
CA PRO A 59 -45.12 -29.11 8.82
C PRO A 59 -45.59 -30.58 8.85
N PHE A 60 -46.68 -31.00 9.49
CA PHE A 60 -47.67 -30.41 10.40
C PHE A 60 -48.35 -31.62 11.09
N VAL A 61 -48.70 -31.55 12.38
CA VAL A 61 -49.74 -32.45 12.95
C VAL A 61 -50.67 -31.62 13.83
N GLY A 62 -51.97 -31.77 13.62
CA GLY A 62 -52.98 -30.97 14.30
C GLY A 62 -53.05 -31.24 15.80
N ILE A 63 -52.97 -30.17 16.59
CA ILE A 63 -53.45 -30.17 17.98
C ILE A 63 -54.98 -30.09 17.94
N PRO A 64 -55.73 -30.97 18.62
CA PRO A 64 -57.17 -30.80 18.81
C PRO A 64 -57.48 -29.48 19.55
N LEU A 65 -58.51 -28.77 19.11
CA LEU A 65 -58.95 -27.43 19.56
C LEU A 65 -59.43 -27.37 21.03
N GLY A 66 -58.58 -27.71 22.02
CA GLY A 66 -58.98 -27.84 23.43
C GLY A 66 -58.04 -27.27 24.50
N ILE A 67 -56.91 -26.63 24.14
CA ILE A 67 -55.89 -26.19 25.12
C ILE A 67 -55.65 -24.66 25.13
N LEU A 68 -56.06 -23.91 24.11
CA LEU A 68 -55.76 -22.48 23.98
C LEU A 68 -56.69 -21.53 24.78
N GLU A 69 -57.66 -22.03 25.55
CA GLU A 69 -58.48 -21.21 26.46
C GLU A 69 -57.78 -20.82 27.79
N LYS A 70 -56.54 -21.27 28.05
CA LYS A 70 -55.93 -21.20 29.39
C LYS A 70 -54.59 -20.48 29.56
N ILE A 71 -54.06 -19.80 28.55
CA ILE A 71 -52.78 -19.08 28.66
C ILE A 71 -52.91 -17.65 28.11
N SER A 72 -53.36 -16.73 28.97
CA SER A 72 -53.30 -15.29 28.73
C SER A 72 -51.93 -14.74 29.14
N ILE A 73 -51.10 -14.38 28.16
CA ILE A 73 -49.88 -13.60 28.37
C ILE A 73 -49.81 -12.55 27.25
N PHE A 74 -49.57 -11.29 27.62
CA PHE A 74 -49.54 -10.05 26.79
C PHE A 74 -50.87 -9.30 26.58
N ASP A 75 -51.29 -8.54 27.60
CA ASP A 75 -52.32 -7.49 27.53
C ASP A 75 -51.82 -6.19 26.85
N ILE A 76 -51.46 -6.23 25.56
CA ILE A 76 -51.16 -5.01 24.80
C ILE A 76 -51.81 -5.08 23.41
N TYR A 77 -52.90 -4.31 23.24
CA TYR A 77 -53.68 -4.10 22.02
C TYR A 77 -54.24 -5.35 21.30
N PRO A 78 -55.56 -5.62 21.39
CA PRO A 78 -56.19 -6.61 20.54
C PRO A 78 -56.32 -6.05 19.11
N ILE A 79 -55.29 -6.25 18.29
CA ILE A 79 -55.45 -6.23 16.84
C ILE A 79 -56.28 -7.47 16.49
N ILE A 80 -57.60 -7.32 16.50
CA ILE A 80 -58.53 -8.32 15.99
C ILE A 80 -58.35 -8.36 14.47
N LEU A 81 -57.38 -9.15 14.02
CA LEU A 81 -57.29 -9.61 12.64
C LEU A 81 -58.60 -10.33 12.33
N ASN A 82 -59.48 -9.67 11.58
CA ASN A 82 -60.74 -10.26 11.17
C ASN A 82 -60.49 -11.32 10.09
N LEU A 83 -60.14 -12.52 10.52
CA LEU A 83 -59.85 -13.67 9.67
C LEU A 83 -61.13 -14.33 9.09
N SER A 84 -62.33 -13.77 9.31
CA SER A 84 -63.60 -14.41 8.91
C SER A 84 -63.77 -14.64 7.40
N GLY A 85 -63.03 -13.90 6.55
CA GLY A 85 -62.97 -14.13 5.10
C GLY A 85 -61.78 -14.98 4.62
N ILE A 86 -60.88 -15.37 5.53
CA ILE A 86 -59.65 -16.10 5.21
C ILE A 86 -59.89 -17.56 5.60
N THR A 87 -60.11 -18.42 4.60
CA THR A 87 -60.23 -19.86 4.83
C THR A 87 -58.96 -20.41 5.49
N PRO A 88 -59.03 -21.51 6.28
CA PRO A 88 -57.84 -22.11 6.89
C PRO A 88 -56.73 -22.39 5.88
N THR A 89 -57.09 -22.76 4.66
CA THR A 89 -56.20 -22.91 3.50
C THR A 89 -55.47 -21.62 3.17
N LEU A 90 -56.18 -20.49 3.06
CA LEU A 90 -55.60 -19.20 2.70
C LEU A 90 -54.67 -18.66 3.80
N PHE A 91 -55.04 -18.80 5.07
CA PHE A 91 -54.18 -18.41 6.20
C PHE A 91 -52.88 -19.24 6.20
N THR A 92 -52.99 -20.55 5.97
CA THR A 92 -51.83 -21.45 5.85
C THR A 92 -50.93 -21.06 4.68
N ILE A 93 -51.50 -20.68 3.52
CA ILE A 93 -50.74 -20.19 2.35
C ILE A 93 -50.01 -18.88 2.65
N THR A 94 -50.67 -17.92 3.32
CA THR A 94 -50.04 -16.64 3.69
C THR A 94 -48.90 -16.85 4.69
N TRP A 95 -49.11 -17.69 5.71
CA TRP A 95 -48.09 -17.97 6.72
C TRP A 95 -46.91 -18.75 6.15
N TYR A 96 -47.17 -19.74 5.28
CA TYR A 96 -46.14 -20.44 4.52
C TYR A 96 -45.34 -19.49 3.62
N SER A 97 -46.01 -18.56 2.94
CA SER A 97 -45.36 -17.57 2.07
C SER A 97 -44.44 -16.62 2.87
N ILE A 98 -44.86 -16.17 4.05
CA ILE A 98 -44.03 -15.35 4.94
C ILE A 98 -42.79 -16.14 5.41
N ILE A 99 -42.96 -17.41 5.80
CA ILE A 99 -41.84 -18.29 6.22
C ILE A 99 -40.88 -18.56 5.05
N VAL A 100 -41.39 -18.80 3.83
CA VAL A 100 -40.56 -19.04 2.64
C VAL A 100 -39.80 -17.78 2.23
N ILE A 101 -40.43 -16.60 2.26
CA ILE A 101 -39.76 -15.33 1.92
C ILE A 101 -38.70 -14.97 2.96
N THR A 102 -39.00 -15.09 4.25
CA THR A 102 -38.04 -14.79 5.33
C THR A 102 -36.87 -15.79 5.36
N SER A 103 -37.13 -17.08 5.19
CA SER A 103 -36.05 -18.09 5.10
C SER A 103 -35.22 -17.95 3.83
N SER A 104 -35.82 -17.61 2.69
CA SER A 104 -35.09 -17.38 1.43
C SER A 104 -34.22 -16.12 1.50
N THR A 105 -34.74 -15.02 2.06
CA THR A 105 -33.96 -13.78 2.24
C THR A 105 -32.84 -13.97 3.27
N LEU A 106 -33.09 -14.67 4.37
CA LEU A 106 -32.05 -15.07 5.33
C LEU A 106 -31.01 -16.01 4.70
N GLY A 107 -31.44 -16.97 3.87
CA GLY A 107 -30.56 -17.89 3.15
C GLY A 107 -29.67 -17.18 2.13
N ILE A 108 -30.20 -16.19 1.40
CA ILE A 108 -29.42 -15.30 0.52
C ILE A 108 -28.44 -14.47 1.36
N PHE A 109 -28.87 -13.88 2.47
CA PHE A 109 -28.00 -13.09 3.35
C PHE A 109 -26.85 -13.92 3.94
N ILE A 110 -27.13 -15.13 4.44
CA ILE A 110 -26.13 -16.08 4.93
C ILE A 110 -25.21 -16.54 3.79
N SER A 111 -25.73 -16.81 2.59
CA SER A 111 -24.92 -17.18 1.43
C SER A 111 -23.98 -16.04 1.01
N VAL A 112 -24.46 -14.79 1.01
CA VAL A 112 -23.66 -13.59 0.78
C VAL A 112 -22.60 -13.45 1.89
N LEU A 113 -22.94 -13.64 3.17
CA LEU A 113 -21.94 -13.63 4.26
C LEU A 113 -20.89 -14.72 4.11
N ILE A 114 -21.26 -15.96 3.76
CA ILE A 114 -20.33 -17.07 3.53
C ILE A 114 -19.42 -16.77 2.34
N VAL A 115 -19.98 -16.25 1.23
CA VAL A 115 -19.21 -15.83 0.06
C VAL A 115 -18.25 -14.69 0.41
N LEU A 116 -18.72 -13.63 1.09
CA LEU A 116 -17.89 -12.50 1.52
C LEU A 116 -16.79 -12.94 2.50
N ASN A 117 -17.08 -13.86 3.43
CA ASN A 117 -16.10 -14.34 4.41
C ASN A 117 -15.10 -15.33 3.78
N GLY A 118 -15.54 -16.17 2.84
CA GLY A 118 -14.68 -17.01 2.01
C GLY A 118 -13.77 -16.20 1.07
N ILE A 119 -14.30 -15.09 0.53
CA ILE A 119 -13.53 -14.09 -0.23
C ILE A 119 -12.49 -13.41 0.68
N LYS A 120 -12.87 -12.95 1.88
CA LYS A 120 -11.92 -12.40 2.88
C LYS A 120 -10.80 -13.38 3.22
N ARG A 121 -11.13 -14.66 3.48
CA ARG A 121 -10.14 -15.73 3.75
C ARG A 121 -9.17 -15.99 2.58
N ARG A 122 -9.54 -15.70 1.33
CA ARG A 122 -8.66 -15.88 0.15
C ARG A 122 -7.60 -14.79 -0.02
N TYR A 123 -7.73 -13.64 0.63
CA TYR A 123 -6.82 -12.50 0.40
C TYR A 123 -5.63 -12.43 1.36
N LYS A 124 -5.59 -13.19 2.45
CA LYS A 124 -4.45 -13.11 3.38
C LYS A 124 -3.19 -13.76 2.75
N ILE A 125 -2.08 -13.02 2.69
CA ILE A 125 -0.79 -13.53 2.18
C ILE A 125 -0.40 -14.78 2.97
N ARG A 126 -0.03 -15.86 2.27
CA ARG A 126 0.59 -17.02 2.90
C ARG A 126 2.09 -16.75 3.10
N ARG A 127 2.50 -16.58 4.36
CA ARG A 127 3.92 -16.60 4.75
C ARG A 127 4.54 -17.99 4.53
N PRO A 128 5.86 -18.11 4.36
CA PRO A 128 6.56 -19.38 4.43
C PRO A 128 6.27 -20.11 5.75
N ASP A 129 6.03 -21.42 5.65
CA ASP A 129 5.93 -22.36 6.77
C ASP A 129 7.30 -23.01 7.09
N TYR A 130 8.37 -22.24 6.89
CA TYR A 130 9.78 -22.63 7.06
C TYR A 130 10.66 -21.40 7.24
N ASN A 131 11.71 -21.53 8.05
CA ASN A 131 12.80 -20.57 8.12
C ASN A 131 13.66 -20.64 6.84
N ILE A 132 14.32 -19.54 6.48
CA ILE A 132 15.06 -19.41 5.22
C ILE A 132 16.53 -19.10 5.52
N ALA A 133 17.44 -19.87 4.93
CA ALA A 133 18.86 -19.53 4.87
C ALA A 133 19.21 -19.12 3.44
N ILE A 134 19.49 -17.83 3.22
CA ILE A 134 20.10 -17.36 1.98
C ILE A 134 21.58 -17.72 2.05
N ILE A 135 22.14 -18.33 0.99
CA ILE A 135 23.54 -18.78 0.94
C ILE A 135 24.19 -18.43 -0.40
N ASN A 136 25.53 -18.50 -0.46
CA ASN A 136 26.31 -18.36 -1.69
C ASN A 136 25.96 -17.03 -2.41
N CYS A 137 26.13 -15.93 -1.68
CA CYS A 137 25.76 -14.59 -2.11
C CYS A 137 26.83 -13.57 -1.74
N ASN A 138 26.82 -12.43 -2.43
CA ASN A 138 27.66 -11.28 -2.11
C ASN A 138 26.79 -10.22 -1.41
N ILE A 139 26.99 -10.01 -0.11
CA ILE A 139 26.14 -9.13 0.71
C ILE A 139 26.70 -7.71 0.70
N ILE A 140 25.90 -6.76 0.23
CA ILE A 140 26.09 -5.32 0.43
C ILE A 140 25.09 -4.91 1.50
N ASP A 141 25.56 -4.53 2.70
CA ASP A 141 24.69 -4.43 3.88
C ASP A 141 23.84 -3.15 3.96
N GLY A 142 24.09 -2.17 3.09
CA GLY A 142 23.38 -0.88 3.02
C GLY A 142 24.00 0.26 3.84
N LYS A 143 25.12 0.04 4.53
CA LYS A 143 25.82 1.11 5.28
C LYS A 143 26.68 1.98 4.37
N LYS A 144 26.87 3.25 4.74
CA LYS A 144 27.66 4.23 3.97
C LYS A 144 29.10 3.77 3.72
N GLU A 145 29.73 3.16 4.72
CA GLU A 145 31.08 2.60 4.65
C GLU A 145 31.06 1.14 5.10
N SER A 146 31.04 0.20 4.15
CA SER A 146 31.15 -1.23 4.42
C SER A 146 31.80 -1.99 3.25
N SER A 147 32.41 -3.13 3.56
CA SER A 147 32.94 -4.08 2.58
C SER A 147 31.92 -5.15 2.25
N ILE A 148 31.88 -5.59 0.98
CA ILE A 148 31.05 -6.74 0.56
C ILE A 148 31.43 -7.99 1.35
N ILE A 149 30.45 -8.61 2.02
CA ILE A 149 30.63 -9.94 2.63
C ILE A 149 30.48 -10.98 1.53
N LYS A 150 31.58 -11.66 1.18
CA LYS A 150 31.61 -12.74 0.20
C LYS A 150 31.21 -14.07 0.84
N ASP A 151 30.73 -15.01 0.03
CA ASP A 151 30.23 -16.32 0.48
C ASP A 151 29.21 -16.18 1.62
N GLY A 152 28.37 -15.16 1.50
CA GLY A 152 27.49 -14.67 2.55
C GLY A 152 26.35 -15.62 2.90
N VAL A 153 25.94 -15.56 4.17
CA VAL A 153 24.80 -16.28 4.73
C VAL A 153 23.88 -15.29 5.45
N ILE A 154 22.57 -15.39 5.19
CA ILE A 154 21.53 -14.64 5.92
C ILE A 154 20.47 -15.62 6.41
N LEU A 155 20.29 -15.69 7.72
CA LEU A 155 19.23 -16.49 8.35
C LEU A 155 17.99 -15.61 8.57
N ILE A 156 16.82 -16.08 8.13
CA ILE A 156 15.54 -15.38 8.24
C ILE A 156 14.55 -16.28 8.99
N LYS A 157 14.11 -15.80 10.17
CA LYS A 157 13.19 -16.51 11.07
C LYS A 157 11.74 -16.19 10.67
N ASN A 158 11.02 -17.18 10.11
CA ASN A 158 9.62 -17.07 9.68
C ASN A 158 8.67 -17.91 10.56
N ILE A 159 9.16 -19.01 11.13
CA ILE A 159 8.51 -19.76 12.21
C ILE A 159 8.98 -19.13 13.52
N VAL A 160 8.03 -18.63 14.28
CA VAL A 160 8.24 -17.86 15.50
C VAL A 160 7.20 -18.27 16.54
N GLU A 161 7.46 -17.96 17.82
CA GLU A 161 6.50 -18.22 18.90
C GLU A 161 5.26 -17.29 18.82
N GLU A 162 4.25 -17.55 19.65
CA GLU A 162 3.14 -16.61 19.82
C GLU A 162 3.71 -15.28 20.37
N ASP A 163 3.21 -14.15 19.87
CA ASP A 163 3.73 -12.78 20.09
C ASP A 163 5.10 -12.41 19.48
N GLU A 164 5.88 -13.33 18.90
CA GLU A 164 7.08 -12.98 18.12
C GLU A 164 6.75 -12.46 16.70
N THR A 165 7.65 -11.65 16.11
CA THR A 165 7.47 -11.10 14.75
C THR A 165 8.17 -11.96 13.69
N PRO A 166 7.44 -12.54 12.70
CA PRO A 166 8.04 -13.35 11.64
C PRO A 166 8.57 -12.51 10.47
N GLY A 167 9.63 -13.01 9.86
CA GLY A 167 10.29 -12.44 8.69
C GLY A 167 11.42 -11.46 9.03
N LEU A 168 12.00 -11.60 10.23
CA LEU A 168 13.18 -10.87 10.67
C LEU A 168 14.46 -11.61 10.29
N ILE A 169 15.55 -10.86 10.11
CA ILE A 169 16.91 -11.38 9.98
C ILE A 169 17.36 -11.83 11.37
N GLU A 170 17.68 -13.11 11.52
CA GLU A 170 18.18 -13.70 12.76
C GLU A 170 19.71 -13.57 12.85
N LYS A 171 20.42 -13.84 11.75
CA LYS A 171 21.89 -13.71 11.63
C LYS A 171 22.31 -13.27 10.24
N VAL A 172 23.41 -12.53 10.14
CA VAL A 172 24.08 -12.17 8.89
C VAL A 172 25.60 -12.25 9.04
N GLY A 173 26.27 -12.82 8.04
CA GLY A 173 27.72 -13.11 8.08
C GLY A 173 28.16 -13.88 6.85
N ASP A 174 29.29 -14.58 6.95
CA ASP A 174 29.81 -15.47 5.92
C ASP A 174 29.59 -16.95 6.26
N HIS A 175 29.89 -17.84 5.32
CA HIS A 175 29.72 -19.29 5.53
C HIS A 175 30.71 -19.92 6.54
N GLN A 176 31.75 -19.21 6.98
CA GLN A 176 32.69 -19.68 8.00
C GLN A 176 32.23 -19.30 9.42
N THR A 177 31.45 -18.22 9.54
CA THR A 177 30.98 -17.64 10.81
C THR A 177 29.56 -18.06 11.18
N ILE A 178 28.72 -18.47 10.21
CA ILE A 178 27.34 -18.91 10.45
C ILE A 178 27.15 -20.40 10.16
N GLU A 179 26.95 -21.18 11.23
CA GLU A 179 26.33 -22.49 11.15
C GLU A 179 24.84 -22.35 10.79
N ILE A 180 24.39 -23.10 9.78
CA ILE A 180 23.01 -23.08 9.28
C ILE A 180 22.23 -24.25 9.90
N PRO A 181 21.21 -24.02 10.74
CA PRO A 181 20.43 -25.10 11.34
C PRO A 181 19.69 -25.94 10.30
N ASN A 182 19.46 -27.22 10.59
CA ASN A 182 18.92 -28.19 9.62
C ASN A 182 17.48 -27.91 9.18
N GLU A 183 16.71 -27.21 10.03
CA GLU A 183 15.35 -26.76 9.78
C GLU A 183 15.25 -25.53 8.85
N TYR A 184 16.37 -24.88 8.55
CA TYR A 184 16.40 -23.75 7.62
C TYR A 184 16.41 -24.25 6.17
N LYS A 185 15.40 -23.82 5.40
CA LYS A 185 15.37 -24.06 3.97
C LYS A 185 16.39 -23.18 3.27
N LYS A 186 17.42 -23.81 2.71
CA LYS A 186 18.47 -23.14 1.93
C LYS A 186 17.93 -22.59 0.61
N ILE A 187 18.27 -21.35 0.29
CA ILE A 187 18.09 -20.70 -1.01
C ILE A 187 19.48 -20.25 -1.46
N ASP A 188 20.00 -20.95 -2.45
CA ASP A 188 21.26 -20.62 -3.13
C ASP A 188 21.03 -19.43 -4.07
N LEU A 189 21.90 -18.42 -3.98
CA LEU A 189 21.88 -17.27 -4.90
C LEU A 189 22.94 -17.34 -5.99
N GLU A 190 23.67 -18.45 -6.15
CA GLU A 190 24.56 -18.71 -7.28
C GLU A 190 25.67 -17.64 -7.47
N GLY A 191 26.09 -16.99 -6.37
CA GLY A 191 27.07 -15.90 -6.36
C GLY A 191 26.50 -14.51 -6.65
N HIS A 192 25.19 -14.36 -6.86
CA HIS A 192 24.54 -13.06 -7.06
C HIS A 192 24.66 -12.12 -5.84
N PHE A 193 24.43 -10.83 -6.06
CA PHE A 193 24.52 -9.79 -5.05
C PHE A 193 23.18 -9.59 -4.35
N ILE A 194 23.20 -9.53 -3.02
CA ILE A 194 22.03 -9.23 -2.18
C ILE A 194 22.26 -7.98 -1.36
N LEU A 195 21.24 -7.13 -1.30
CA LEU A 195 21.25 -5.83 -0.63
C LEU A 195 19.86 -5.49 -0.08
N PRO A 196 19.72 -4.50 0.81
CA PRO A 196 18.41 -4.03 1.26
C PRO A 196 17.56 -3.62 0.05
N GLY A 197 16.27 -3.88 0.11
CA GLY A 197 15.35 -3.33 -0.88
C GLY A 197 15.38 -1.81 -0.85
N LEU A 198 15.29 -1.17 -2.02
CA LEU A 198 15.35 0.29 -2.11
C LEU A 198 14.17 0.92 -1.36
N ILE A 199 14.44 2.09 -0.81
CA ILE A 199 13.43 3.00 -0.28
C ILE A 199 13.31 4.16 -1.26
N ASN A 200 12.09 4.47 -1.71
CA ASN A 200 11.83 5.69 -2.48
C ASN A 200 11.25 6.77 -1.56
N ALA A 201 12.06 7.77 -1.21
CA ALA A 201 11.70 8.84 -0.28
C ALA A 201 10.63 9.83 -0.79
N HIS A 202 10.25 9.76 -2.07
CA HIS A 202 9.22 10.63 -2.66
C HIS A 202 8.55 9.96 -3.85
N CYS A 203 7.28 9.60 -3.71
CA CYS A 203 6.43 9.18 -4.82
C CYS A 203 4.95 9.50 -4.57
N HIS A 204 4.11 9.24 -5.59
CA HIS A 204 2.66 9.17 -5.45
C HIS A 204 2.16 7.86 -6.06
N LEU A 205 1.05 7.30 -5.58
CA LEU A 205 0.51 6.06 -6.16
C LEU A 205 -0.53 6.31 -7.26
N THR A 206 -0.90 7.56 -7.52
CA THR A 206 -2.02 7.93 -8.40
C THR A 206 -1.68 8.20 -9.87
N GLY A 207 -0.39 8.23 -10.24
CA GLY A 207 0.08 8.17 -11.62
C GLY A 207 0.85 6.89 -11.90
N SER A 208 1.35 6.70 -13.13
CA SER A 208 2.19 5.52 -13.46
C SER A 208 3.48 5.90 -14.20
N GLY A 209 3.81 7.19 -14.25
CA GLY A 209 4.93 7.71 -15.06
C GLY A 209 4.70 7.67 -16.57
N LYS A 210 3.51 7.30 -17.04
CA LYS A 210 3.18 7.31 -18.47
C LYS A 210 3.11 8.75 -19.01
N PRO A 211 3.56 9.00 -20.25
CA PRO A 211 3.33 10.27 -20.95
C PRO A 211 1.84 10.62 -20.96
N MET A 212 1.47 11.71 -20.27
CA MET A 212 0.09 11.94 -19.89
C MET A 212 -0.57 12.99 -20.80
N ARG A 213 -1.54 12.57 -21.64
CA ARG A 213 -2.36 13.49 -22.45
C ARG A 213 -3.18 14.49 -21.61
N LEU A 214 -3.20 14.37 -20.28
CA LEU A 214 -3.91 15.28 -19.37
C LEU A 214 -3.15 16.58 -19.04
N MET A 215 -1.86 16.72 -19.40
CA MET A 215 -1.04 17.90 -19.03
C MET A 215 -1.50 19.26 -19.61
N GLY A 216 -2.57 19.27 -20.40
CA GLY A 216 -3.26 20.47 -20.91
C GLY A 216 -4.75 20.58 -20.52
N MET A 217 -5.23 19.83 -19.52
CA MET A 217 -6.61 19.96 -19.03
C MET A 217 -6.76 21.12 -18.03
N SER A 218 -7.93 21.77 -18.03
CA SER A 218 -8.22 22.86 -17.10
C SER A 218 -8.69 22.37 -15.72
N ASP A 219 -8.51 23.21 -14.70
CA ASP A 219 -8.83 22.92 -13.30
C ASP A 219 -10.26 22.37 -13.10
N LYS A 220 -11.24 22.92 -13.85
CA LYS A 220 -12.64 22.47 -13.84
C LYS A 220 -12.82 21.00 -14.27
N TRP A 221 -11.94 20.47 -15.11
CA TRP A 221 -11.93 19.04 -15.47
C TRP A 221 -11.25 18.21 -14.39
N MET A 222 -10.16 18.70 -13.80
CA MET A 222 -9.48 18.03 -12.69
C MET A 222 -10.37 17.93 -11.45
N GLU A 223 -11.12 18.98 -11.12
CA GLU A 223 -12.15 18.94 -10.07
C GLU A 223 -13.22 17.87 -10.32
N LYS A 224 -13.73 17.77 -11.57
CA LYS A 224 -14.72 16.75 -11.95
C LYS A 224 -14.14 15.35 -11.84
N LEU A 225 -12.86 15.19 -12.21
CA LEU A 225 -12.15 13.92 -12.06
C LEU A 225 -12.03 13.54 -10.58
N VAL A 226 -11.59 14.44 -9.70
CA VAL A 226 -11.49 14.18 -8.26
C VAL A 226 -12.86 13.86 -7.64
N LYS A 227 -13.92 14.61 -8.00
CA LYS A 227 -15.31 14.30 -7.59
C LYS A 227 -15.78 12.93 -8.09
N PHE A 228 -15.35 12.47 -9.27
CA PHE A 228 -15.62 11.12 -9.75
C PHE A 228 -14.81 10.05 -8.98
N LEU A 229 -13.54 10.33 -8.67
CA LEU A 229 -12.66 9.41 -7.94
C LEU A 229 -13.12 9.18 -6.49
N ASP A 230 -13.88 10.12 -5.91
CA ASP A 230 -14.53 10.00 -4.59
C ASP A 230 -15.85 9.18 -4.61
N THR A 231 -16.32 8.76 -5.79
CA THR A 231 -17.43 7.79 -5.90
C THR A 231 -16.96 6.36 -5.60
N LEU A 232 -17.88 5.47 -5.22
CA LEU A 232 -17.56 4.04 -5.00
C LEU A 232 -16.86 3.38 -6.21
N ILE A 233 -17.26 3.73 -7.43
CA ILE A 233 -16.65 3.20 -8.66
C ILE A 233 -15.27 3.82 -8.88
N GLY A 234 -15.15 5.14 -8.71
CA GLY A 234 -13.88 5.87 -8.81
C GLY A 234 -12.83 5.35 -7.83
N LYS A 235 -13.22 5.12 -6.57
CA LYS A 235 -12.40 4.53 -5.52
C LYS A 235 -11.84 3.17 -5.92
N ILE A 236 -12.69 2.26 -6.43
CA ILE A 236 -12.26 0.93 -6.88
C ILE A 236 -11.23 1.03 -8.02
N ILE A 237 -11.44 1.93 -8.98
CA ILE A 237 -10.52 2.16 -10.10
C ILE A 237 -9.18 2.72 -9.59
N LEU A 238 -9.23 3.74 -8.73
CA LEU A 238 -8.04 4.43 -8.22
C LEU A 238 -7.19 3.50 -7.35
N LYS A 239 -7.80 2.86 -6.34
CA LYS A 239 -7.08 1.90 -5.47
C LYS A 239 -6.50 0.72 -6.26
N ARG A 240 -7.17 0.25 -7.32
CA ARG A 240 -6.62 -0.80 -8.20
C ARG A 240 -5.37 -0.33 -8.94
N MET A 241 -5.31 0.92 -9.37
CA MET A 241 -4.13 1.52 -9.98
C MET A 241 -3.01 1.70 -8.94
N MET A 242 -3.30 2.33 -7.80
CA MET A 242 -2.35 2.54 -6.70
C MET A 242 -1.70 1.23 -6.24
N ARG A 243 -2.50 0.19 -6.02
CA ARG A 243 -2.04 -1.17 -5.73
C ARG A 243 -1.19 -1.76 -6.85
N SER A 244 -1.52 -1.52 -8.12
CA SER A 244 -0.69 -1.98 -9.23
C SER A 244 0.66 -1.26 -9.30
N ASN A 245 0.72 0.01 -8.89
CA ASN A 245 1.96 0.79 -8.86
C ASN A 245 2.86 0.34 -7.69
N ALA A 246 2.30 0.19 -6.49
CA ALA A 246 3.01 -0.33 -5.32
C ALA A 246 3.58 -1.74 -5.56
N ILE A 247 2.80 -2.65 -6.17
CA ILE A 247 3.29 -3.99 -6.56
C ILE A 247 4.38 -3.91 -7.65
N ASN A 248 4.32 -2.92 -8.54
CA ASN A 248 5.33 -2.74 -9.58
C ASN A 248 6.64 -2.20 -9.01
N ALA A 249 6.58 -1.33 -7.99
CA ALA A 249 7.73 -0.89 -7.22
C ALA A 249 8.39 -2.07 -6.48
N LEU A 250 7.60 -2.88 -5.79
CA LEU A 250 8.11 -4.07 -5.10
C LEU A 250 8.78 -5.05 -6.07
N ASN A 251 8.18 -5.27 -7.24
CA ASN A 251 8.78 -6.11 -8.28
C ASN A 251 10.06 -5.51 -8.91
N ALA A 252 10.40 -4.25 -8.61
CA ALA A 252 11.61 -3.56 -9.02
C ALA A 252 12.64 -3.44 -7.87
N GLY A 253 12.47 -4.20 -6.78
CA GLY A 253 13.37 -4.15 -5.62
C GLY A 253 13.06 -3.05 -4.60
N VAL A 254 12.02 -2.24 -4.80
CA VAL A 254 11.63 -1.16 -3.88
C VAL A 254 10.72 -1.70 -2.77
N THR A 255 11.25 -1.93 -1.58
CA THR A 255 10.53 -2.54 -0.45
C THR A 255 9.86 -1.52 0.48
N THR A 256 10.24 -0.24 0.40
CA THR A 256 9.53 0.85 1.12
C THR A 256 9.27 2.04 0.19
N LEU A 257 8.07 2.60 0.27
CA LEU A 257 7.65 3.81 -0.45
C LEU A 257 7.26 4.90 0.55
N VAL A 258 7.58 6.15 0.23
CA VAL A 258 7.05 7.31 0.94
C VAL A 258 6.10 8.07 0.01
N THR A 259 4.82 8.17 0.38
CA THR A 259 3.79 8.82 -0.44
C THR A 259 3.57 10.27 -0.01
N MET A 260 3.64 11.18 -0.98
CA MET A 260 3.65 12.63 -0.79
C MET A 260 2.37 13.25 -1.36
N SER A 261 1.36 13.54 -0.54
CA SER A 261 0.11 14.18 -0.98
C SER A 261 -0.73 13.37 -2.00
N ASP A 262 -0.98 12.09 -1.73
CA ASP A 262 -1.96 11.32 -2.51
C ASP A 262 -3.42 11.74 -2.17
N PRO A 263 -4.34 11.75 -3.16
CA PRO A 263 -5.71 12.20 -2.98
C PRO A 263 -6.54 11.22 -2.14
N LEU A 264 -7.57 11.79 -1.49
CA LEU A 264 -8.64 11.07 -0.77
C LEU A 264 -8.17 10.10 0.33
N PHE A 265 -6.93 10.22 0.84
CA PHE A 265 -6.37 9.33 1.87
C PHE A 265 -6.29 7.85 1.43
N TYR A 266 -6.31 7.58 0.13
CA TYR A 266 -6.27 6.21 -0.38
C TYR A 266 -4.86 5.59 -0.31
N ASP A 267 -3.81 6.39 -0.07
CA ASP A 267 -2.47 5.91 0.26
C ASP A 267 -2.46 5.20 1.62
N LEU A 268 -3.05 5.81 2.65
CA LEU A 268 -3.30 5.21 3.96
C LEU A 268 -4.10 3.91 3.83
N GLU A 269 -5.20 3.92 3.06
CA GLU A 269 -5.96 2.69 2.86
C GLU A 269 -5.21 1.61 2.04
N ILE A 270 -4.13 1.95 1.33
CA ILE A 270 -3.28 0.97 0.62
C ILE A 270 -2.18 0.45 1.55
N ARG A 271 -1.60 1.31 2.41
CA ARG A 271 -0.71 0.93 3.54
C ARG A 271 -1.41 -0.09 4.43
N ASP A 272 -2.59 0.26 4.95
CA ASP A 272 -3.36 -0.58 5.86
C ASP A 272 -3.77 -1.92 5.19
N GLU A 273 -4.06 -1.92 3.88
CA GLU A 273 -4.32 -3.17 3.15
C GLU A 273 -3.10 -4.10 3.04
N ILE A 274 -1.88 -3.54 2.99
CA ILE A 274 -0.63 -4.31 2.97
C ILE A 274 -0.30 -4.83 4.37
N GLU A 275 -0.50 -4.01 5.41
CA GLU A 275 -0.24 -4.38 6.80
C GLU A 275 -1.19 -5.46 7.33
N GLU A 276 -2.48 -5.37 7.01
CA GLU A 276 -3.44 -6.46 7.25
C GLU A 276 -3.13 -7.73 6.42
N GLY A 277 -2.23 -7.62 5.44
CA GLY A 277 -1.81 -8.70 4.57
C GLY A 277 -2.85 -9.09 3.52
N LYS A 278 -3.71 -8.17 3.06
CA LYS A 278 -4.65 -8.41 1.93
C LYS A 278 -3.94 -8.53 0.58
N PHE A 279 -2.69 -8.09 0.49
CA PHE A 279 -1.76 -8.37 -0.60
C PHE A 279 -0.32 -8.04 -0.23
N LEU A 280 0.63 -8.73 -0.86
CA LEU A 280 2.05 -8.43 -0.70
C LEU A 280 2.41 -7.18 -1.49
N GLY A 281 2.92 -6.17 -0.78
CA GLY A 281 3.34 -4.89 -1.30
C GLY A 281 4.48 -4.31 -0.43
N PRO A 282 5.07 -3.19 -0.85
CA PRO A 282 6.09 -2.51 -0.07
C PRO A 282 5.48 -1.93 1.20
N ARG A 283 6.30 -1.65 2.22
CA ARG A 283 5.89 -0.77 3.33
C ARG A 283 5.62 0.62 2.76
N ILE A 284 4.65 1.33 3.32
CA ILE A 284 4.31 2.69 2.86
C ILE A 284 4.28 3.62 4.06
N ILE A 285 5.01 4.74 3.96
CA ILE A 285 4.97 5.87 4.88
C ILE A 285 4.12 6.95 4.20
N CYS A 286 3.00 7.35 4.80
CA CYS A 286 1.98 8.16 4.13
C CYS A 286 1.89 9.57 4.71
N SER A 287 1.90 10.62 3.87
CA SER A 287 1.51 11.96 4.32
C SER A 287 0.00 12.20 4.34
N GLY A 288 -0.79 11.31 3.73
CA GLY A 288 -2.17 11.62 3.36
C GLY A 288 -2.22 12.85 2.44
N LYS A 289 -3.28 13.66 2.52
CA LYS A 289 -3.45 14.87 1.71
C LYS A 289 -2.44 15.97 2.08
N GLY A 290 -1.76 16.55 1.09
CA GLY A 290 -0.93 17.74 1.30
C GLY A 290 -1.74 19.00 1.63
N ILE A 291 -1.05 20.11 1.90
CA ILE A 291 -1.66 21.42 2.23
C ILE A 291 -1.06 22.52 1.34
N CYS A 292 -1.90 23.35 0.72
CA CYS A 292 -1.47 24.47 -0.14
C CYS A 292 -2.50 25.60 -0.14
N ILE A 293 -2.16 26.74 -0.75
CA ILE A 293 -3.05 27.90 -0.92
C ILE A 293 -4.05 27.71 -2.08
N THR A 294 -5.06 28.58 -2.16
CA THR A 294 -5.96 28.69 -3.31
C THR A 294 -5.17 28.94 -4.60
N GLY A 295 -5.34 28.04 -5.58
CA GLY A 295 -4.62 28.09 -6.86
C GLY A 295 -3.14 27.70 -6.77
N GLY A 296 -2.70 27.12 -5.65
CA GLY A 296 -1.34 26.63 -5.46
C GLY A 296 -1.09 25.24 -6.08
N HIS A 297 0.18 24.82 -6.05
CA HIS A 297 0.58 23.50 -6.55
C HIS A 297 -0.20 22.39 -5.84
N GLY A 298 -0.58 21.35 -6.58
CA GLY A 298 -1.35 20.21 -6.04
C GLY A 298 -2.80 20.52 -5.58
N GLY A 299 -3.30 21.75 -5.75
CA GLY A 299 -4.54 22.24 -5.13
C GLY A 299 -5.82 21.43 -5.41
N VAL A 300 -5.91 20.69 -6.51
CA VAL A 300 -7.06 19.81 -6.81
C VAL A 300 -7.07 18.54 -5.93
N MET A 301 -5.91 18.14 -5.38
CA MET A 301 -5.74 16.90 -4.61
C MET A 301 -5.46 17.16 -3.12
N ALA A 302 -4.88 18.32 -2.81
CA ALA A 302 -4.51 18.78 -1.48
C ALA A 302 -5.69 19.37 -0.67
N HIS A 303 -5.41 19.75 0.58
CA HIS A 303 -6.20 20.69 1.36
C HIS A 303 -5.84 22.12 0.97
N ILE A 304 -6.82 22.84 0.41
CA ILE A 304 -6.75 24.31 0.29
C ILE A 304 -6.89 24.94 1.68
N ALA A 305 -5.97 25.83 2.02
CA ALA A 305 -5.98 26.62 3.25
C ALA A 305 -5.28 27.97 3.00
N ASP A 306 -6.00 29.07 3.18
CA ASP A 306 -5.53 30.46 2.91
C ASP A 306 -5.36 31.26 4.21
N SER A 307 -5.21 30.54 5.34
CA SER A 307 -5.02 31.15 6.65
C SER A 307 -4.41 30.19 7.67
N LYS A 308 -3.76 30.75 8.68
CA LYS A 308 -3.27 30.01 9.86
C LYS A 308 -4.33 29.07 10.46
N VAL A 309 -5.59 29.52 10.61
CA VAL A 309 -6.66 28.71 11.22
C VAL A 309 -6.99 27.48 10.36
N GLU A 310 -7.01 27.64 9.04
CA GLU A 310 -7.29 26.56 8.09
C GLU A 310 -6.13 25.58 7.99
N ILE A 311 -4.87 26.05 8.01
CA ILE A 311 -3.67 25.20 8.05
C ILE A 311 -3.68 24.33 9.30
N ARG A 312 -3.91 24.92 10.50
CA ARG A 312 -4.03 24.14 11.75
C ARG A 312 -5.15 23.10 11.66
N LYS A 313 -6.28 23.45 11.02
CA LYS A 313 -7.41 22.52 10.79
C LYS A 313 -7.07 21.42 9.79
N ALA A 314 -6.25 21.69 8.76
CA ALA A 314 -5.80 20.71 7.78
C ALA A 314 -4.80 19.72 8.41
N VAL A 315 -3.77 20.20 9.11
CA VAL A 315 -2.83 19.35 9.86
C VAL A 315 -3.56 18.44 10.86
N ARG A 316 -4.55 18.97 11.59
CA ARG A 316 -5.38 18.19 12.53
C ARG A 316 -6.30 17.15 11.86
N LYS A 317 -6.69 17.34 10.59
CA LYS A 317 -7.39 16.29 9.83
C LYS A 317 -6.43 15.16 9.50
N ASN A 318 -5.25 15.46 8.98
CA ASN A 318 -4.24 14.46 8.67
C ASN A 318 -3.83 13.67 9.93
N LEU A 319 -3.59 14.35 11.06
CA LEU A 319 -3.34 13.71 12.37
C LEU A 319 -4.47 12.74 12.79
N ARG A 320 -5.74 13.09 12.54
CA ARG A 320 -6.88 12.21 12.83
C ARG A 320 -6.87 10.94 11.97
N GLU A 321 -6.48 11.05 10.71
CA GLU A 321 -6.36 9.92 9.78
C GLU A 321 -5.06 9.10 9.97
N LYS A 322 -4.22 9.46 10.95
CA LYS A 322 -2.97 8.76 11.32
C LYS A 322 -1.97 8.67 10.15
N VAL A 323 -1.69 9.83 9.57
CA VAL A 323 -0.54 10.02 8.67
C VAL A 323 0.77 9.89 9.46
N ASP A 324 1.82 9.50 8.75
CA ASP A 324 3.16 9.28 9.31
C ASP A 324 4.01 10.56 9.28
N PHE A 325 3.64 11.54 8.43
CA PHE A 325 4.22 12.87 8.35
C PHE A 325 3.25 13.85 7.65
N ILE A 326 3.61 15.12 7.49
CA ILE A 326 2.81 16.14 6.80
C ILE A 326 3.53 16.62 5.53
N LYS A 327 2.82 16.71 4.41
CA LYS A 327 3.29 17.39 3.18
C LYS A 327 2.62 18.77 3.07
N ILE A 328 3.40 19.81 2.87
CA ILE A 328 2.93 21.13 2.43
C ILE A 328 3.48 21.43 1.03
N LEU A 329 2.92 22.43 0.35
CA LEU A 329 3.39 22.85 -0.97
C LEU A 329 3.67 24.35 -0.96
N SER A 330 4.92 24.72 -0.62
CA SER A 330 5.31 26.12 -0.37
C SER A 330 5.60 26.92 -1.64
N THR A 331 5.90 26.27 -2.77
CA THR A 331 6.07 26.92 -4.09
C THR A 331 5.12 26.34 -5.14
N GLY A 332 5.02 27.04 -6.28
CA GLY A 332 4.48 26.48 -7.51
C GLY A 332 5.36 25.38 -8.09
N GLY A 333 4.79 24.53 -8.94
CA GLY A 333 5.51 23.54 -9.74
C GLY A 333 5.66 23.95 -11.21
N VAL A 334 6.59 23.31 -11.93
CA VAL A 334 6.77 23.41 -13.40
C VAL A 334 5.44 23.33 -14.17
N MET A 335 4.51 22.49 -13.71
CA MET A 335 3.23 22.26 -14.38
C MET A 335 2.19 23.35 -14.20
N ASP A 336 2.37 24.26 -13.24
CA ASP A 336 1.44 25.37 -12.97
C ASP A 336 1.85 26.66 -13.68
N ALA A 337 3.13 26.77 -14.07
CA ALA A 337 3.72 27.93 -14.70
C ALA A 337 3.00 28.34 -16.00
N ARG A 338 2.76 29.64 -16.14
CA ARG A 338 2.08 30.30 -17.26
C ARG A 338 3.03 31.20 -18.06
N ALA A 339 4.11 31.65 -17.44
CA ALA A 339 5.25 32.32 -18.06
C ALA A 339 6.57 31.57 -17.82
N ILE A 340 7.60 31.86 -18.63
CA ILE A 340 8.97 31.37 -18.42
C ILE A 340 9.54 32.05 -17.16
N GLY A 341 10.10 31.26 -16.23
CA GLY A 341 10.61 31.74 -14.95
C GLY A 341 9.56 31.87 -13.84
N GLU A 342 8.35 31.35 -14.03
CA GLU A 342 7.28 31.35 -13.00
C GLU A 342 7.27 30.07 -12.15
N ALA A 343 7.89 28.97 -12.61
CA ALA A 343 8.05 27.76 -11.80
C ALA A 343 8.85 28.07 -10.52
N GLY A 344 8.58 27.35 -9.42
CA GLY A 344 9.19 27.63 -8.13
C GLY A 344 8.78 28.94 -7.44
N ARG A 345 7.89 29.76 -8.01
CA ARG A 345 7.27 30.93 -7.36
C ARG A 345 6.80 30.59 -5.94
N PRO A 346 7.22 31.30 -4.88
CA PRO A 346 6.68 31.11 -3.53
C PRO A 346 5.16 31.32 -3.47
N GLN A 347 4.49 30.49 -2.68
CA GLN A 347 3.03 30.40 -2.59
C GLN A 347 2.54 30.44 -1.14
N MET A 348 3.21 29.77 -0.21
CA MET A 348 2.92 29.89 1.23
C MET A 348 3.87 30.91 1.87
N THR A 349 3.35 31.76 2.75
CA THR A 349 4.19 32.66 3.55
C THR A 349 4.96 31.90 4.64
N VAL A 350 6.09 32.45 5.10
CA VAL A 350 6.86 31.92 6.25
C VAL A 350 5.97 31.68 7.48
N GLU A 351 4.98 32.55 7.73
CA GLU A 351 4.06 32.39 8.86
C GLU A 351 3.12 31.19 8.69
N GLU A 352 2.68 30.89 7.47
CA GLU A 352 1.87 29.73 7.14
C GLU A 352 2.67 28.43 7.24
N ILE A 353 3.92 28.44 6.75
CA ILE A 353 4.86 27.31 6.88
C ILE A 353 5.15 27.04 8.37
N LYS A 354 5.50 28.07 9.16
CA LYS A 354 5.67 27.96 10.62
C LYS A 354 4.43 27.40 11.31
N THR A 355 3.23 27.78 10.85
CA THR A 355 1.97 27.29 11.42
C THR A 355 1.73 25.80 11.13
N ALA A 356 2.10 25.33 9.93
CA ALA A 356 2.04 23.91 9.59
C ALA A 356 3.03 23.09 10.43
N CYS A 357 4.30 23.53 10.47
CA CYS A 357 5.38 22.90 11.24
C CYS A 357 5.03 22.82 12.73
N PHE A 358 4.65 23.95 13.35
CA PHE A 358 4.26 23.98 14.76
C PHE A 358 3.15 22.98 15.15
N GLU A 359 2.10 22.82 14.33
CA GLU A 359 1.05 21.84 14.65
C GLU A 359 1.48 20.39 14.39
N ALA A 360 2.29 20.14 13.35
CA ALA A 360 2.79 18.80 13.02
C ALA A 360 3.79 18.32 14.08
N HIS A 361 4.73 19.17 14.48
CA HIS A 361 5.76 18.91 15.49
C HIS A 361 5.15 18.66 16.88
N ARG A 362 4.04 19.31 17.22
CA ARG A 362 3.26 18.99 18.43
C ARG A 362 2.61 17.59 18.41
N GLY A 363 2.47 16.98 17.23
CA GLY A 363 2.12 15.57 17.05
C GLY A 363 3.34 14.65 16.84
N ASN A 364 4.57 15.16 16.99
CA ASN A 364 5.83 14.49 16.64
C ASN A 364 5.90 14.00 15.17
N LEU A 365 5.23 14.70 14.25
CA LEU A 365 5.27 14.42 12.82
C LEU A 365 6.24 15.35 12.09
N LEU A 366 7.05 14.79 11.19
CA LEU A 366 7.91 15.54 10.27
C LEU A 366 7.07 16.37 9.28
N VAL A 367 7.64 17.46 8.74
CA VAL A 367 7.05 18.23 7.63
C VAL A 367 7.96 18.24 6.41
N ALA A 368 7.47 17.72 5.28
CA ALA A 368 8.09 17.85 3.97
C ALA A 368 7.41 18.97 3.17
N THR A 369 8.16 19.74 2.37
CA THR A 369 7.61 20.78 1.49
C THR A 369 7.94 20.58 0.01
N HIS A 370 7.00 20.88 -0.89
CA HIS A 370 7.30 21.13 -2.30
C HIS A 370 8.00 22.49 -2.46
N CYS A 371 9.23 22.51 -2.99
CA CYS A 371 9.98 23.75 -3.16
C CYS A 371 10.94 23.70 -4.35
N GLU A 372 10.64 24.45 -5.42
CA GLU A 372 11.44 24.53 -6.66
C GLU A 372 12.18 25.89 -6.82
N SER A 373 12.49 26.62 -5.75
CA SER A 373 13.31 27.86 -5.86
C SER A 373 14.12 28.19 -4.62
N THR A 374 15.25 28.88 -4.81
CA THR A 374 16.14 29.36 -3.73
C THR A 374 15.40 30.22 -2.71
N ARG A 375 14.49 31.10 -3.15
CA ARG A 375 13.66 31.88 -2.24
C ARG A 375 12.67 31.00 -1.46
N GLY A 376 12.10 29.98 -2.10
CA GLY A 376 11.29 28.98 -1.41
C GLY A 376 12.09 28.22 -0.35
N ILE A 377 13.36 27.90 -0.61
CA ILE A 377 14.27 27.25 0.35
C ILE A 377 14.47 28.13 1.58
N GLU A 378 14.73 29.44 1.39
CA GLU A 378 14.85 30.37 2.52
C GLU A 378 13.58 30.40 3.38
N GLU A 379 12.43 30.61 2.74
CA GLU A 379 11.14 30.72 3.43
C GLU A 379 10.75 29.39 4.12
N ALA A 380 11.15 28.24 3.57
CA ALA A 380 10.94 26.91 4.14
C ALA A 380 11.87 26.61 5.33
N LEU A 381 13.16 26.96 5.24
CA LEU A 381 14.12 26.82 6.33
C LEU A 381 13.73 27.68 7.52
N GLU A 382 13.39 28.96 7.29
CA GLU A 382 12.81 29.82 8.33
C GLU A 382 11.50 29.25 8.87
N GLY A 383 10.72 28.61 8.00
CA GLY A 383 9.50 27.88 8.32
C GLY A 383 9.64 26.73 9.31
N GLY A 384 10.82 26.11 9.38
CA GLY A 384 11.08 24.92 10.20
C GLY A 384 10.70 23.60 9.53
N VAL A 385 10.73 23.50 8.21
CA VAL A 385 10.48 22.22 7.53
C VAL A 385 11.57 21.19 7.84
N ASP A 386 11.20 19.92 7.91
CA ASP A 386 12.13 18.81 8.13
C ASP A 386 12.75 18.27 6.84
N SER A 387 12.06 18.42 5.71
CA SER A 387 12.49 17.98 4.38
C SER A 387 12.08 18.98 3.29
N ILE A 388 13.00 19.28 2.38
CA ILE A 388 12.78 20.10 1.19
C ILE A 388 12.80 19.17 -0.02
N GLU A 389 11.67 19.06 -0.71
CA GLU A 389 11.54 18.26 -1.92
C GLU A 389 11.85 19.10 -3.17
N HIS A 390 12.50 18.48 -4.15
CA HIS A 390 13.03 19.07 -5.38
C HIS A 390 14.24 19.99 -5.14
N GLY A 391 14.05 21.12 -4.46
CA GLY A 391 15.08 22.12 -4.23
C GLY A 391 15.44 22.96 -5.45
N ALA A 392 16.54 23.71 -5.31
CA ALA A 392 17.10 24.68 -6.26
C ALA A 392 18.55 25.00 -5.83
N GLU A 393 19.21 25.99 -6.46
CA GLU A 393 20.53 26.45 -6.00
C GLU A 393 20.50 26.91 -4.52
N ILE A 394 21.51 26.49 -3.75
CA ILE A 394 21.63 26.74 -2.31
C ILE A 394 22.80 27.73 -2.08
N PRO A 395 22.54 29.00 -1.77
CA PRO A 395 23.57 29.94 -1.33
C PRO A 395 24.33 29.47 -0.08
N ASP A 396 25.58 29.90 0.08
CA ASP A 396 26.43 29.54 1.22
C ASP A 396 25.78 29.90 2.56
N GLU A 397 25.07 31.03 2.64
CA GLU A 397 24.36 31.47 3.84
C GLU A 397 23.22 30.52 4.28
N PHE A 398 22.75 29.61 3.42
CA PHE A 398 21.70 28.65 3.76
C PHE A 398 22.26 27.33 4.29
N VAL A 399 23.52 26.98 4.02
CA VAL A 399 24.14 25.74 4.52
C VAL A 399 24.05 25.62 6.05
N PRO A 400 24.36 26.66 6.86
CA PRO A 400 24.18 26.58 8.31
C PRO A 400 22.72 26.42 8.74
N LYS A 401 21.77 27.02 8.00
CA LYS A 401 20.32 26.90 8.26
C LYS A 401 19.82 25.46 8.00
N PHE A 402 20.35 24.75 7.00
CA PHE A 402 20.06 23.33 6.78
C PHE A 402 20.58 22.45 7.92
N LYS A 403 21.88 22.58 8.26
CA LYS A 403 22.53 21.74 9.29
C LYS A 403 22.03 22.02 10.71
N ASN A 404 21.63 23.25 11.00
CA ASN A 404 21.15 23.69 12.31
C ASN A 404 19.85 24.47 12.15
N ASN A 405 18.75 23.76 11.91
CA ASN A 405 17.41 24.33 11.89
C ASN A 405 16.71 24.15 13.25
N PRO A 406 16.77 25.13 14.18
CA PRO A 406 16.11 25.01 15.48
C PRO A 406 14.58 25.02 15.41
N ASN A 407 14.00 25.30 14.25
CA ASN A 407 12.55 25.28 14.02
C ASN A 407 12.06 23.93 13.44
N SER A 408 12.96 23.02 13.00
CA SER A 408 12.57 21.68 12.56
C SER A 408 12.47 20.71 13.74
N LEU A 409 11.77 19.58 13.57
CA LEU A 409 11.56 18.60 14.63
C LEU A 409 12.85 17.87 15.03
N ARG A 410 13.86 17.89 14.16
CA ARG A 410 15.15 17.18 14.34
C ARG A 410 16.33 18.11 14.66
N GLY A 411 16.16 19.43 14.56
CA GLY A 411 17.27 20.38 14.63
C GLY A 411 18.04 20.56 13.31
N TYR A 412 17.64 19.86 12.24
CA TYR A 412 18.18 19.97 10.88
C TYR A 412 17.09 19.77 9.82
N THR A 413 17.36 20.22 8.60
CA THR A 413 16.50 20.03 7.42
C THR A 413 17.27 19.22 6.38
N ILE A 414 16.59 18.33 5.65
CA ILE A 414 17.19 17.51 4.58
C ILE A 414 16.75 17.97 3.20
N LEU A 415 17.50 17.61 2.17
CA LEU A 415 17.13 17.80 0.76
C LEU A 415 16.78 16.46 0.10
N THR A 416 15.66 16.42 -0.62
CA THR A 416 15.26 15.30 -1.50
C THR A 416 15.22 15.81 -2.96
N PRO A 417 16.31 15.69 -3.74
CA PRO A 417 16.43 16.31 -5.07
C PRO A 417 15.41 15.85 -6.11
N THR A 418 15.03 14.56 -6.15
CA THR A 418 14.06 14.02 -7.13
C THR A 418 14.34 14.33 -8.61
N LEU A 419 15.60 14.27 -9.04
CA LEU A 419 16.01 14.66 -10.40
C LEU A 419 15.17 13.96 -11.49
N SER A 420 14.82 12.70 -11.27
CA SER A 420 13.95 11.89 -12.13
C SER A 420 12.62 12.56 -12.50
N ALA A 421 12.07 13.44 -11.67
CA ALA A 421 10.84 14.18 -11.92
C ALA A 421 10.96 15.16 -13.10
N GLY A 422 12.06 15.93 -13.14
CA GLY A 422 12.31 16.97 -14.13
C GLY A 422 12.92 16.46 -15.43
N MET A 423 13.81 15.46 -15.35
CA MET A 423 14.66 15.02 -16.48
C MET A 423 13.87 14.69 -17.75
N GLY A 424 12.75 13.99 -17.64
CA GLY A 424 11.94 13.63 -18.81
C GLY A 424 11.32 14.85 -19.51
N LEU A 425 10.85 15.84 -18.74
CA LEU A 425 10.24 17.06 -19.27
C LEU A 425 11.28 18.06 -19.80
N ALA A 426 12.48 18.09 -19.21
CA ALA A 426 13.58 18.96 -19.64
C ALA A 426 14.31 18.47 -20.92
N THR A 427 14.26 17.17 -21.22
CA THR A 427 15.09 16.54 -22.27
C THR A 427 14.32 16.04 -23.49
N LEU A 428 13.06 15.62 -23.33
CA LEU A 428 12.30 15.00 -24.43
C LEU A 428 11.62 16.05 -25.32
N PRO A 429 11.52 15.82 -26.65
CA PRO A 429 10.92 16.78 -27.57
C PRO A 429 9.46 17.12 -27.25
N LEU A 430 9.05 18.35 -27.59
CA LEU A 430 7.69 18.87 -27.35
C LEU A 430 6.59 18.01 -28.01
N GLU A 431 6.90 17.36 -29.13
CA GLU A 431 5.98 16.46 -29.85
C GLU A 431 5.63 15.20 -29.02
N GLU A 432 6.54 14.80 -28.12
CA GLU A 432 6.39 13.65 -27.24
C GLU A 432 5.75 14.04 -25.90
N THR A 433 6.31 15.06 -25.25
CA THR A 433 5.86 15.56 -23.93
C THR A 433 4.52 16.28 -23.99
N LYS A 434 4.24 16.98 -25.10
CA LYS A 434 2.98 17.72 -25.36
C LYS A 434 2.66 18.81 -24.33
N ILE A 435 3.69 19.28 -23.64
CA ILE A 435 3.65 20.47 -22.80
C ILE A 435 3.80 21.73 -23.68
N THR A 436 3.54 22.91 -23.11
CA THR A 436 3.77 24.17 -23.83
C THR A 436 5.26 24.54 -23.79
N LYS A 437 5.69 25.47 -24.66
CA LYS A 437 7.09 25.93 -24.68
C LYS A 437 7.49 26.54 -23.32
N GLU A 438 6.60 27.28 -22.69
CA GLU A 438 6.83 27.91 -21.39
C GLU A 438 7.12 26.85 -20.32
N LYS A 439 6.35 25.75 -20.28
CA LYS A 439 6.58 24.65 -19.35
C LYS A 439 7.87 23.89 -19.64
N PHE A 440 8.26 23.75 -20.90
CA PHE A 440 9.51 23.11 -21.31
C PHE A 440 10.75 23.91 -20.90
N GLU A 441 10.76 25.23 -21.11
CA GLU A 441 11.89 26.06 -20.63
C GLU A 441 11.92 26.15 -19.10
N ASN A 442 10.77 26.23 -18.42
CA ASN A 442 10.73 26.11 -16.95
C ASN A 442 11.27 24.74 -16.47
N ALA A 443 10.93 23.63 -17.14
CA ALA A 443 11.42 22.30 -16.77
C ALA A 443 12.95 22.20 -16.81
N LYS A 444 13.60 22.87 -17.77
CA LYS A 444 15.07 22.96 -17.82
C LYS A 444 15.64 23.79 -16.70
N ILE A 445 15.11 25.00 -16.49
CA ILE A 445 15.56 25.91 -15.42
C ILE A 445 15.49 25.17 -14.07
N ILE A 446 14.35 24.57 -13.75
CA ILE A 446 14.17 23.82 -12.50
C ILE A 446 15.11 22.60 -12.43
N ALA A 447 15.29 21.84 -13.52
CA ALA A 447 16.23 20.72 -13.52
C ALA A 447 17.70 21.15 -13.29
N GLU A 448 18.15 22.25 -13.91
CA GLU A 448 19.49 22.82 -13.69
C GLU A 448 19.66 23.26 -12.23
N GLU A 449 18.67 23.98 -11.69
CA GLU A 449 18.65 24.44 -10.30
C GLU A 449 18.67 23.29 -9.28
N MET A 450 17.87 22.23 -9.49
CA MET A 450 17.87 21.03 -8.64
C MET A 450 19.25 20.35 -8.59
N ILE A 451 19.98 20.33 -9.71
CA ILE A 451 21.30 19.68 -9.78
C ILE A 451 22.38 20.55 -9.13
N LYS A 452 22.32 21.88 -9.27
CA LYS A 452 23.16 22.79 -8.47
C LYS A 452 22.89 22.60 -6.98
N GLY A 453 21.63 22.51 -6.58
CA GLY A 453 21.20 22.23 -5.22
C GLY A 453 21.77 20.92 -4.67
N LEU A 454 21.65 19.82 -5.43
CA LEU A 454 22.24 18.53 -5.08
C LEU A 454 23.77 18.62 -4.94
N ARG A 455 24.48 19.21 -5.91
CA ARG A 455 25.94 19.42 -5.81
C ARG A 455 26.28 20.16 -4.54
N LYS A 456 25.64 21.30 -4.30
CA LYS A 456 25.95 22.13 -3.15
C LYS A 456 25.63 21.45 -1.82
N ALA A 457 24.53 20.70 -1.76
CA ALA A 457 24.17 19.91 -0.59
C ALA A 457 25.24 18.85 -0.29
N TYR A 458 25.67 18.09 -1.30
CA TYR A 458 26.72 17.07 -1.16
C TYR A 458 28.08 17.68 -0.79
N ASP A 459 28.57 18.67 -1.55
CA ASP A 459 29.84 19.36 -1.32
C ASP A 459 29.91 20.03 0.06
N SER A 460 28.76 20.36 0.64
CA SER A 460 28.65 21.02 1.96
C SER A 460 28.20 20.07 3.08
N ASP A 461 28.05 18.76 2.82
CA ASP A 461 27.60 17.76 3.80
C ASP A 461 26.21 18.12 4.44
N ILE A 462 25.26 18.53 3.61
CA ILE A 462 23.84 18.61 3.95
C ILE A 462 23.22 17.22 3.77
N GLU A 463 22.39 16.80 4.72
CA GLU A 463 21.75 15.48 4.73
C GLU A 463 20.77 15.30 3.53
N LEU A 464 20.80 14.11 2.91
CA LEU A 464 20.19 13.82 1.62
C LEU A 464 19.25 12.62 1.65
N ASN A 465 18.07 12.78 1.04
CA ASN A 465 17.10 11.72 0.82
C ASN A 465 16.98 11.37 -0.67
N LEU A 466 16.90 10.09 -1.01
CA LEU A 466 16.76 9.62 -2.39
C LEU A 466 15.29 9.29 -2.71
N GLY A 467 14.63 10.22 -3.40
CA GLY A 467 13.25 10.09 -3.90
C GLY A 467 13.19 10.39 -5.39
N THR A 468 12.08 10.06 -6.08
CA THR A 468 12.01 10.19 -7.55
C THR A 468 10.80 10.95 -8.09
N ASP A 469 9.83 11.28 -7.25
CA ASP A 469 8.49 11.71 -7.65
C ASP A 469 7.82 10.71 -8.64
N ALA A 470 7.96 9.42 -8.34
CA ALA A 470 7.39 8.36 -9.18
C ALA A 470 5.86 8.47 -9.21
N SER A 471 5.34 8.90 -10.35
CA SER A 471 3.91 9.12 -10.70
C SER A 471 3.86 10.10 -11.86
N VAL A 472 4.61 11.19 -11.71
CA VAL A 472 4.80 12.28 -12.68
C VAL A 472 5.28 11.70 -14.02
N PRO A 473 4.78 12.19 -15.17
CA PRO A 473 5.17 11.66 -16.47
C PRO A 473 6.68 11.54 -16.61
N TYR A 474 7.11 10.39 -17.15
CA TYR A 474 8.51 9.96 -17.29
C TYR A 474 9.23 9.52 -16.00
N SER A 475 8.71 9.79 -14.80
CA SER A 475 9.18 9.19 -13.54
C SER A 475 8.32 7.99 -13.13
N THR A 476 8.92 6.80 -13.05
CA THR A 476 8.18 5.54 -12.85
C THR A 476 8.57 4.84 -11.55
N HIS A 477 7.62 4.12 -10.95
CA HIS A 477 7.82 3.35 -9.70
C HIS A 477 8.88 2.25 -9.78
N TYR A 478 9.40 1.93 -10.98
CA TYR A 478 10.34 0.84 -11.21
C TYR A 478 11.75 1.30 -11.62
N GLU A 479 12.03 2.59 -11.52
CA GLU A 479 13.29 3.19 -12.00
C GLU A 479 14.00 4.03 -10.92
N VAL A 480 13.84 3.68 -9.65
CA VAL A 480 14.54 4.33 -8.51
C VAL A 480 16.06 4.30 -8.68
N TRP A 481 16.59 3.24 -9.29
CA TRP A 481 18.00 3.12 -9.66
C TRP A 481 18.50 4.22 -10.62
N LYS A 482 17.62 4.86 -11.41
CA LYS A 482 18.02 6.00 -12.26
C LYS A 482 18.34 7.25 -11.44
N GLU A 483 17.67 7.47 -10.32
CA GLU A 483 17.99 8.57 -9.41
C GLU A 483 19.40 8.39 -8.83
N ILE A 484 19.72 7.17 -8.39
CA ILE A 484 21.06 6.76 -7.94
C ILE A 484 22.08 7.03 -9.06
N LYS A 485 21.77 6.63 -10.30
CA LYS A 485 22.60 6.90 -11.49
C LYS A 485 22.79 8.40 -11.77
N TYR A 486 21.76 9.23 -11.58
CA TYR A 486 21.87 10.68 -11.74
C TYR A 486 22.77 11.28 -10.67
N TRP A 487 22.69 10.84 -9.41
CA TRP A 487 23.57 11.33 -8.35
C TRP A 487 25.04 10.97 -8.64
N ILE A 488 25.34 9.71 -8.95
CA ILE A 488 26.69 9.28 -9.37
C ILE A 488 27.17 10.10 -10.57
N HIS A 489 26.31 10.38 -11.55
CA HIS A 489 26.69 11.13 -12.74
C HIS A 489 26.98 12.61 -12.49
N TYR A 490 26.16 13.30 -11.67
CA TYR A 490 26.29 14.75 -11.50
C TYR A 490 27.24 15.14 -10.37
N ILE A 491 27.28 14.40 -9.26
CA ILE A 491 28.09 14.75 -8.08
C ILE A 491 29.23 13.78 -7.80
N GLU A 492 29.49 12.83 -8.71
CA GLU A 492 30.58 11.84 -8.61
C GLU A 492 30.53 11.02 -7.30
N MET A 493 29.33 10.90 -6.70
CA MET A 493 29.08 10.17 -5.46
C MET A 493 29.48 8.70 -5.61
N ASN A 494 30.11 8.16 -4.57
CA ASN A 494 30.47 6.74 -4.50
C ASN A 494 29.20 5.86 -4.60
N PRO A 495 29.17 4.81 -5.48
CA PRO A 495 28.03 3.90 -5.57
C PRO A 495 27.56 3.29 -4.24
N GLN A 496 28.47 3.02 -3.28
CA GLN A 496 28.11 2.52 -1.95
C GLN A 496 27.31 3.57 -1.15
N GLU A 497 27.74 4.83 -1.19
CA GLU A 497 27.06 5.97 -0.54
C GLU A 497 25.72 6.27 -1.21
N ALA A 498 25.65 6.19 -2.55
CA ALA A 498 24.42 6.35 -3.30
C ALA A 498 23.39 5.24 -3.00
N ILE A 499 23.85 4.00 -2.77
CA ILE A 499 23.00 2.90 -2.26
C ILE A 499 22.58 3.15 -0.81
N TYR A 500 23.47 3.66 0.06
CA TYR A 500 23.12 4.04 1.43
C TYR A 500 21.99 5.08 1.46
N HIS A 501 22.08 6.16 0.68
CA HIS A 501 20.98 7.14 0.57
C HIS A 501 19.71 6.53 -0.02
N ALA A 502 19.80 5.51 -0.88
CA ALA A 502 18.64 4.75 -1.36
C ALA A 502 18.12 3.66 -0.38
N THR A 503 18.78 3.42 0.75
CA THR A 503 18.46 2.33 1.69
C THR A 503 18.48 2.81 3.15
N LEU A 504 19.60 2.71 3.87
CA LEU A 504 19.69 3.03 5.30
C LEU A 504 19.50 4.53 5.57
N GLY A 505 20.12 5.43 4.81
CA GLY A 505 19.98 6.88 5.00
C GLY A 505 18.53 7.34 4.83
N ASN A 506 17.83 6.83 3.81
CA ASN A 506 16.38 7.03 3.67
C ASN A 506 15.58 6.47 4.87
N ALA A 507 16.00 5.33 5.44
CA ALA A 507 15.33 4.75 6.61
C ALA A 507 15.53 5.60 7.88
N GLU A 508 16.73 6.11 8.11
CA GLU A 508 17.09 6.99 9.24
C GLU A 508 16.34 8.34 9.13
N ASN A 509 16.31 8.92 7.92
CA ASN A 509 15.61 10.19 7.68
C ASN A 509 14.09 10.11 7.89
N TYR A 510 13.48 8.92 7.76
CA TYR A 510 12.09 8.66 8.12
C TYR A 510 11.91 7.91 9.46
N ARG A 511 12.96 7.75 10.26
CA ARG A 511 12.95 7.13 11.60
C ARG A 511 12.40 5.69 11.62
N ILE A 512 12.72 4.92 10.60
CA ILE A 512 12.37 3.49 10.44
C ILE A 512 13.62 2.60 10.24
N ASP A 513 14.81 3.17 10.46
CA ASP A 513 16.09 2.48 10.44
C ASP A 513 16.12 1.28 11.39
N ASN A 514 15.45 1.35 12.54
CA ASN A 514 15.36 0.26 13.50
C ASN A 514 14.65 -1.00 12.95
N ILE A 515 13.89 -0.91 11.86
CA ILE A 515 13.13 -2.04 11.30
C ILE A 515 13.52 -2.43 9.86
N THR A 516 14.23 -1.58 9.11
CA THR A 516 14.57 -1.83 7.70
C THR A 516 15.80 -1.01 7.25
N GLY A 517 16.08 -0.95 5.95
CA GLY A 517 17.16 -0.11 5.37
C GLY A 517 18.56 -0.72 5.40
N SER A 518 18.85 -1.71 6.25
CA SER A 518 20.12 -2.45 6.22
C SER A 518 19.93 -3.96 6.41
N ILE A 519 20.90 -4.76 5.95
CA ILE A 519 20.96 -6.19 6.26
C ILE A 519 21.61 -6.32 7.64
N SER A 520 20.79 -6.46 8.68
CA SER A 520 21.24 -6.48 10.07
C SER A 520 20.26 -7.26 10.94
N GLU A 521 20.78 -7.91 11.98
CA GLU A 521 19.99 -8.74 12.89
C GLU A 521 18.85 -7.94 13.54
N GLY A 522 17.68 -8.58 13.73
CA GLY A 522 16.47 -7.97 14.28
C GLY A 522 15.65 -7.13 13.29
N LYS A 523 16.21 -6.70 12.15
CA LYS A 523 15.45 -5.97 11.10
C LYS A 523 14.62 -6.91 10.23
N PHE A 524 13.60 -6.40 9.55
CA PHE A 524 12.86 -7.19 8.56
C PHE A 524 13.76 -7.58 7.38
N ALA A 525 13.60 -8.81 6.90
CA ALA A 525 14.17 -9.24 5.64
C ALA A 525 13.40 -8.61 4.46
N ASP A 526 13.68 -7.33 4.24
CA ASP A 526 13.24 -6.48 3.13
C ASP A 526 14.44 -6.30 2.18
N LEU A 527 14.64 -7.25 1.26
CA LEU A 527 15.87 -7.45 0.49
C LEU A 527 15.58 -7.52 -1.02
N GLN A 528 16.58 -7.23 -1.84
CA GLN A 528 16.58 -7.46 -3.29
C GLN A 528 17.86 -8.17 -3.73
N VAL A 529 17.76 -8.94 -4.81
CA VAL A 529 18.89 -9.69 -5.41
C VAL A 529 19.07 -9.25 -6.86
N VAL A 530 20.31 -8.95 -7.23
CA VAL A 530 20.72 -8.53 -8.58
C VAL A 530 21.89 -9.38 -9.07
N ALA A 531 22.02 -9.55 -10.38
CA ALA A 531 22.97 -10.52 -10.93
C ALA A 531 24.43 -10.02 -10.90
N ASP A 532 24.65 -8.78 -11.32
CA ASP A 532 25.98 -8.15 -11.38
C ASP A 532 26.28 -7.33 -10.11
N ASN A 533 27.54 -6.95 -9.89
CA ASN A 533 27.93 -6.07 -8.79
C ASN A 533 27.38 -4.64 -9.02
N PRO A 534 26.46 -4.12 -8.19
CA PRO A 534 25.91 -2.78 -8.37
C PRO A 534 26.91 -1.66 -8.02
N LEU A 535 27.99 -1.97 -7.27
CA LEU A 535 29.06 -1.00 -6.99
C LEU A 535 29.96 -0.74 -8.21
N GLU A 536 30.01 -1.68 -9.15
CA GLU A 536 30.73 -1.53 -10.43
C GLU A 536 29.79 -1.12 -11.57
N LYS A 537 28.54 -1.56 -11.53
CA LYS A 537 27.55 -1.37 -12.59
C LYS A 537 26.16 -1.10 -12.00
N ILE A 538 25.87 0.16 -11.68
CA ILE A 538 24.64 0.57 -10.98
C ILE A 538 23.35 0.21 -11.75
N ASP A 539 23.42 0.12 -13.07
CA ASP A 539 22.29 -0.29 -13.94
C ASP A 539 21.74 -1.70 -13.61
N SER A 540 22.53 -2.55 -12.94
CA SER A 540 22.10 -3.87 -12.46
C SER A 540 20.93 -3.82 -11.47
N LEU A 541 20.76 -2.71 -10.73
CA LEU A 541 19.60 -2.45 -9.89
C LEU A 541 18.29 -2.34 -10.69
N GLY A 542 18.34 -2.21 -12.02
CA GLY A 542 17.18 -2.24 -12.90
C GLY A 542 16.69 -3.63 -13.32
N ASP A 543 17.45 -4.69 -13.00
CA ASP A 543 17.23 -6.07 -13.46
C ASP A 543 17.24 -7.08 -12.28
N VAL A 544 16.36 -6.82 -11.31
CA VAL A 544 16.17 -7.61 -10.08
C VAL A 544 15.72 -9.05 -10.35
N THR A 545 16.43 -10.03 -9.78
CA THR A 545 16.20 -11.48 -9.97
C THR A 545 15.31 -12.08 -8.88
N MET A 546 15.37 -11.55 -7.66
CA MET A 546 14.53 -11.93 -6.52
C MET A 546 14.30 -10.72 -5.61
N VAL A 547 13.12 -10.66 -4.98
CA VAL A 547 12.81 -9.72 -3.89
C VAL A 547 12.33 -10.51 -2.68
N ILE A 548 12.74 -10.14 -1.48
CA ILE A 548 12.25 -10.72 -0.23
C ILE A 548 11.59 -9.58 0.54
N MET A 549 10.31 -9.73 0.89
CA MET A 549 9.55 -8.70 1.59
C MET A 549 9.04 -9.25 2.91
N LYS A 550 9.49 -8.69 4.05
CA LYS A 550 9.23 -9.21 5.40
C LYS A 550 9.41 -10.74 5.50
N GLY A 551 10.50 -11.25 4.93
CA GLY A 551 10.84 -12.68 4.89
C GLY A 551 10.09 -13.55 3.86
N ILE A 552 9.31 -12.94 2.97
CA ILE A 552 8.54 -13.65 1.92
C ILE A 552 9.24 -13.49 0.55
N PRO A 553 9.81 -14.55 -0.04
CA PRO A 553 10.54 -14.47 -1.31
C PRO A 553 9.61 -14.42 -2.54
N ILE A 554 9.94 -13.53 -3.47
CA ILE A 554 9.35 -13.34 -4.80
C ILE A 554 10.43 -13.64 -5.83
N VAL A 555 10.46 -14.89 -6.30
CA VAL A 555 11.43 -15.36 -7.31
C VAL A 555 11.02 -14.90 -8.71
N LYS A 556 11.94 -14.29 -9.47
CA LYS A 556 11.71 -13.75 -10.83
C LYS A 556 10.50 -12.81 -10.87
N PRO A 557 10.56 -11.66 -10.16
CA PRO A 557 9.45 -10.73 -10.02
C PRO A 557 8.97 -10.21 -11.39
N LYS A 558 7.65 -10.05 -11.54
CA LYS A 558 7.04 -9.70 -12.84
C LYS A 558 6.86 -8.20 -12.99
N LEU A 559 7.90 -7.55 -13.51
CA LEU A 559 7.90 -6.12 -13.73
C LEU A 559 7.06 -5.70 -14.96
N ARG A 560 6.30 -4.60 -14.83
CA ARG A 560 5.47 -4.01 -15.89
C ARG A 560 6.09 -2.71 -16.39
N LYS A 561 7.15 -2.80 -17.18
CA LYS A 561 7.78 -1.64 -17.85
C LYS A 561 6.81 -1.02 -18.89
N ILE A 562 6.84 0.30 -19.06
CA ILE A 562 6.03 1.01 -20.07
C ILE A 562 6.63 0.75 -21.46
N LYS A 563 5.80 0.27 -22.39
CA LYS A 563 6.24 0.02 -23.78
C LYS A 563 6.61 1.33 -24.48
N HIS A 564 7.72 1.31 -25.22
CA HIS A 564 8.22 2.43 -26.03
C HIS A 564 8.54 3.72 -25.24
N MET A 565 8.73 3.62 -23.91
CA MET A 565 9.34 4.71 -23.15
C MET A 565 10.78 4.91 -23.63
N ARG A 566 11.12 6.14 -24.04
CA ARG A 566 12.50 6.48 -24.41
C ARG A 566 13.40 6.48 -23.18
N GLU A 567 14.68 6.19 -23.41
CA GLU A 567 15.72 6.43 -22.41
C GLU A 567 15.90 7.94 -22.22
N ILE A 568 15.80 8.39 -20.97
CA ILE A 568 15.93 9.79 -20.57
C ILE A 568 17.41 10.04 -20.31
N LYS A 569 18.04 10.83 -21.18
CA LYS A 569 19.45 11.18 -21.04
C LYS A 569 19.63 12.30 -20.01
N PRO A 570 20.75 12.32 -19.26
CA PRO A 570 21.12 13.49 -18.46
C PRO A 570 21.13 14.78 -19.29
N ILE A 571 20.73 15.91 -18.70
CA ILE A 571 21.01 17.23 -19.26
C ILE A 571 22.50 17.56 -19.11
N LYS A 572 23.01 18.41 -19.99
CA LYS A 572 24.34 19.01 -19.82
C LYS A 572 24.20 20.30 -19.02
N ILE A 573 25.16 20.54 -18.14
CA ILE A 573 25.32 21.75 -17.33
C ILE A 573 26.66 22.37 -17.71
#